data_AF-A0A7S0ASM2-F1
#
_entry.id   AF-A0A7S0ASM2-F1
#
_cell.length_a   1.000
_cell.length_b   1.000
_cell.length_c   1.000
_cell.angle_alpha   90.00
_cell.angle_beta   90.00
_cell.angle_gamma   90.00
#
_symmetry.space_group_name_H-M   'P 1'
#
loop_
_entity.id
_entity.type
_entity.pdbx_description
1 polymer ?
#
loop_
_entity_poly.entity_id
_entity_poly.type
_entity_poly.pdbx_seq_one_letter_code
_entity_poly.pdbx_strand_id
1 'polypeptide(L)'
;NRNKTGVEYLSVEYFVHELIETVAFGGNMLLNVGPAADGTIPAIFWDRLLGIGDWLKVNGEAIYKTKPWKVAQNQTDVGAYYTTKGGTVYALVTKWPKDNRLILSAPMPTADTQVRVVGLDTDEGYLAWDYVASKEIGSEAGIVIEVPPLTPDVIPCRHAWAFAITGLSEAIRNEGKSVDYYGIINLMRME
;
A
#
# COMPACT_ATOMS: atom_id res chain seq x y z
N ASN A 1 3.94 -20.45 -34.67
CA ASN A 1 3.71 -19.40 -33.63
C ASN A 1 4.74 -18.27 -33.71
N ARG A 2 4.94 -17.67 -34.90
CA ARG A 2 5.92 -16.59 -35.13
C ARG A 2 5.17 -15.34 -35.61
N ASN A 3 4.50 -14.60 -34.73
CA ASN A 3 4.11 -13.21 -34.99
C ASN A 3 3.59 -12.50 -33.73
N LYS A 4 4.49 -11.90 -32.93
CA LYS A 4 4.15 -10.82 -31.99
C LYS A 4 5.34 -9.85 -31.90
N THR A 5 5.57 -9.08 -32.96
CA THR A 5 6.34 -7.84 -32.88
C THR A 5 5.47 -6.82 -32.14
N GLY A 6 5.65 -6.72 -30.82
CA GLY A 6 4.86 -5.81 -29.97
C GLY A 6 4.28 -6.44 -28.70
N VAL A 7 4.92 -7.46 -28.11
CA VAL A 7 4.61 -7.81 -26.72
C VAL A 7 5.23 -6.72 -25.85
N GLU A 8 4.44 -5.74 -25.47
CA GLU A 8 4.78 -4.85 -24.35
C GLU A 8 4.81 -5.72 -23.10
N TYR A 9 6.02 -6.07 -22.65
CA TYR A 9 6.18 -6.76 -21.38
C TYR A 9 5.88 -5.78 -20.26
N LEU A 10 4.92 -6.12 -19.41
CA LEU A 10 4.57 -5.33 -18.23
C LEU A 10 5.83 -5.09 -17.37
N SER A 11 5.91 -3.88 -16.80
CA SER A 11 7.05 -3.44 -15.99
C SER A 11 7.03 -4.09 -14.60
N VAL A 12 8.17 -4.01 -13.89
CA VAL A 12 8.22 -4.39 -12.46
C VAL A 12 7.23 -3.56 -11.65
N GLU A 13 7.13 -2.27 -11.97
CA GLU A 13 6.19 -1.33 -11.35
C GLU A 13 4.74 -1.82 -11.46
N TYR A 14 4.33 -2.21 -12.67
CA TYR A 14 2.98 -2.73 -12.90
C TYR A 14 2.69 -3.94 -12.01
N PHE A 15 3.59 -4.93 -11.96
CA PHE A 15 3.38 -6.12 -11.12
C PHE A 15 3.39 -5.81 -9.62
N VAL A 16 4.19 -4.84 -9.17
CA VAL A 16 4.19 -4.40 -7.78
C VAL A 16 2.85 -3.74 -7.44
N HIS A 17 2.33 -2.86 -8.30
CA HIS A 17 1.04 -2.20 -8.10
C HIS A 17 -0.11 -3.20 -8.10
N GLU A 18 -0.15 -4.13 -9.06
CA GLU A 18 -1.14 -5.20 -9.12
C GLU A 18 -1.10 -6.10 -7.87
N LEU A 19 0.10 -6.44 -7.38
CA LEU A 19 0.24 -7.23 -6.16
C LEU A 19 -0.33 -6.49 -4.94
N ILE A 20 0.02 -5.21 -4.79
CA ILE A 20 -0.47 -4.35 -3.70
C ILE A 20 -2.00 -4.31 -3.72
N GLU A 21 -2.57 -4.00 -4.88
CA GLU A 21 -4.01 -3.91 -5.07
C GLU A 21 -4.70 -5.24 -4.75
N THR A 22 -4.20 -6.33 -5.33
CA THR A 22 -4.74 -7.69 -5.12
C THR A 22 -4.78 -8.05 -3.64
N VAL A 23 -3.68 -7.83 -2.91
CA VAL A 23 -3.59 -8.20 -1.48
C VAL A 23 -4.46 -7.27 -0.62
N ALA A 24 -4.53 -5.98 -0.95
CA ALA A 24 -5.40 -5.03 -0.27
C ALA A 24 -6.90 -5.36 -0.42
N PHE A 25 -7.29 -6.02 -1.51
CA PHE A 25 -8.63 -6.57 -1.72
C PHE A 25 -8.81 -8.01 -1.23
N GLY A 26 -7.77 -8.64 -0.67
CA GLY A 26 -7.83 -9.97 -0.05
C GLY A 26 -7.64 -11.13 -1.02
N GLY A 27 -7.17 -10.83 -2.23
CA GLY A 27 -6.80 -11.82 -3.23
C GLY A 27 -5.35 -12.31 -3.08
N ASN A 28 -5.02 -13.29 -3.92
CA ASN A 28 -3.65 -13.76 -4.11
C ASN A 28 -3.25 -13.55 -5.57
N MET A 29 -2.01 -13.12 -5.79
CA MET A 29 -1.45 -12.97 -7.15
C MET A 29 -0.69 -14.25 -7.54
N LEU A 30 -1.07 -14.84 -8.68
CA LEU A 30 -0.30 -15.92 -9.30
C LEU A 30 0.32 -15.41 -10.60
N LEU A 31 1.64 -15.38 -10.65
CA LEU A 31 2.40 -14.92 -11.82
C LEU A 31 2.84 -16.12 -12.67
N ASN A 32 2.34 -16.19 -13.91
CA ASN A 32 2.70 -17.23 -14.86
C ASN A 32 3.91 -16.83 -15.70
N VAL A 33 4.80 -17.79 -15.97
CA VAL A 33 6.00 -17.59 -16.79
C VAL A 33 6.08 -18.70 -17.82
N GLY A 34 6.20 -18.34 -19.10
CA GLY A 34 6.31 -19.31 -20.19
C GLY A 34 7.77 -19.55 -20.56
N PRO A 35 8.28 -20.79 -20.50
CA PRO A 35 9.62 -21.09 -20.99
C PRO A 35 9.68 -20.90 -22.52
N ALA A 36 10.88 -20.62 -23.01
CA ALA A 36 11.19 -20.63 -24.44
C ALA A 36 11.12 -22.07 -24.99
N ALA A 37 11.19 -22.21 -26.32
CA ALA A 37 11.08 -23.51 -27.00
C ALA A 37 12.18 -24.51 -26.59
N ASP A 38 13.32 -24.01 -26.10
CA ASP A 38 14.43 -24.81 -25.57
C ASP A 38 14.31 -25.10 -24.06
N GLY A 39 13.21 -24.69 -23.42
CA GLY A 39 12.95 -24.87 -21.99
C GLY A 39 13.54 -23.80 -21.08
N THR A 40 14.28 -22.82 -21.60
CA THR A 40 14.87 -21.74 -20.78
C THR A 40 13.85 -20.68 -20.39
N ILE A 41 14.08 -19.96 -19.29
CA ILE A 41 13.26 -18.78 -18.95
C ILE A 41 13.86 -17.56 -19.66
N PRO A 42 13.08 -16.85 -20.51
CA PRO A 42 13.54 -15.60 -21.11
C PRO A 42 14.04 -14.58 -20.08
N ALA A 43 15.18 -13.94 -20.37
CA ALA A 43 15.84 -12.98 -19.48
C ALA A 43 14.89 -11.86 -19.00
N ILE A 44 13.97 -11.41 -19.86
CA ILE A 44 12.99 -10.39 -19.49
C ILE A 44 12.11 -10.82 -18.31
N PHE A 45 11.68 -12.09 -18.25
CA PHE A 45 10.90 -12.60 -17.12
C PHE A 45 11.74 -12.74 -15.86
N TRP A 46 13.01 -13.14 -16.02
CA TRP A 46 13.96 -13.18 -14.92
C TRP A 46 14.12 -11.81 -14.26
N ASP A 47 14.34 -10.76 -15.07
CA ASP A 47 14.44 -9.39 -14.58
C ASP A 47 13.18 -8.92 -13.85
N ARG A 48 11.99 -9.30 -14.33
CA ARG A 48 10.72 -8.98 -13.65
C ARG A 48 10.59 -9.68 -12.30
N LEU A 49 10.85 -10.98 -12.27
CA LEU A 49 10.76 -11.78 -11.04
C LEU A 49 11.75 -11.30 -9.98
N LEU A 50 12.99 -11.01 -10.39
CA LEU A 50 14.01 -10.46 -9.49
C LEU A 50 13.60 -9.09 -8.96
N GLY A 51 13.13 -8.18 -9.83
CA GLY A 51 12.68 -6.84 -9.41
C GLY A 51 11.52 -6.89 -8.41
N ILE A 52 10.53 -7.76 -8.62
CA ILE A 52 9.44 -7.99 -7.67
C ILE A 52 9.99 -8.57 -6.36
N GLY A 53 10.90 -9.55 -6.45
CA GLY A 53 11.54 -10.16 -5.29
C GLY A 53 12.33 -9.16 -4.44
N ASP A 54 13.08 -8.26 -5.08
CA ASP A 54 13.83 -7.21 -4.40
C ASP A 54 12.92 -6.22 -3.68
N TRP A 55 11.79 -5.85 -4.31
CA TRP A 55 10.78 -5.03 -3.64
C TRP A 55 10.15 -5.75 -2.43
N LEU A 56 9.87 -7.05 -2.56
CA LEU A 56 9.30 -7.87 -1.48
C LEU A 56 10.26 -8.12 -0.31
N LYS A 57 11.58 -8.13 -0.54
CA LYS A 57 12.56 -8.21 0.56
C LYS A 57 12.42 -7.04 1.52
N VAL A 58 12.06 -5.87 1.00
CA VAL A 58 11.87 -4.63 1.76
C VAL A 58 10.45 -4.59 2.34
N ASN A 59 9.43 -4.64 1.48
CA ASN A 59 8.04 -4.37 1.86
C ASN A 59 7.24 -5.62 2.23
N GLY A 60 7.87 -6.79 2.28
CA GLY A 60 7.20 -8.08 2.46
C GLY A 60 6.39 -8.18 3.75
N GLU A 61 6.73 -7.42 4.80
CA GLU A 61 5.93 -7.42 6.03
C GLU A 61 4.51 -6.86 5.84
N ALA A 62 4.31 -5.94 4.89
CA ALA A 62 3.04 -5.33 4.53
C ALA A 62 2.21 -6.21 3.56
N ILE A 63 2.79 -7.30 3.06
CA ILE A 63 2.18 -8.23 2.10
C ILE A 63 1.93 -9.60 2.74
N TYR A 64 2.97 -10.21 3.31
CA TYR A 64 2.87 -11.59 3.79
C TYR A 64 2.08 -11.71 5.09
N LYS A 65 1.04 -12.56 5.05
CA LYS A 65 0.12 -12.85 6.16
C LYS A 65 -0.62 -11.61 6.67
N THR A 66 -0.70 -10.58 5.86
CA THR A 66 -1.60 -9.45 6.13
C THR A 66 -3.01 -9.81 5.68
N LYS A 67 -3.97 -9.00 6.07
CA LYS A 67 -5.36 -9.08 5.63
C LYS A 67 -5.78 -7.71 5.09
N PRO A 68 -6.81 -7.65 4.22
CA PRO A 68 -7.45 -6.38 3.90
C PRO A 68 -7.79 -5.61 5.17
N TRP A 69 -7.46 -4.32 5.19
CA TRP A 69 -7.95 -3.46 6.26
C TRP A 69 -9.42 -3.10 6.04
N LYS A 70 -10.11 -2.70 7.09
CA LYS A 70 -11.59 -2.51 7.12
C LYS A 70 -12.10 -1.29 6.34
N VAL A 71 -11.21 -0.52 5.72
CA VAL A 71 -11.53 0.69 4.96
C VAL A 71 -11.68 0.32 3.49
N ALA A 72 -12.64 0.93 2.80
CA ALA A 72 -12.72 0.87 1.34
C ALA A 72 -11.42 1.42 0.73
N GLN A 73 -10.76 0.60 -0.10
CA GLN A 73 -9.53 1.00 -0.79
C GLN A 73 -9.86 2.14 -1.75
N ASN A 74 -9.41 3.35 -1.44
CA ASN A 74 -9.67 4.54 -2.26
C ASN A 74 -8.43 4.88 -3.08
N GLN A 75 -8.62 5.13 -4.38
CA GLN A 75 -7.61 5.70 -5.26
C GLN A 75 -7.35 7.16 -4.87
N THR A 76 -6.56 7.37 -3.82
CA THR A 76 -6.00 8.68 -3.49
C THR A 76 -5.03 9.11 -4.60
N ASP A 77 -4.65 10.38 -4.65
CA ASP A 77 -3.65 10.88 -5.62
C ASP A 77 -2.33 10.11 -5.60
N VAL A 78 -1.94 9.61 -4.42
CA VAL A 78 -0.73 8.79 -4.19
C VAL A 78 -0.93 7.27 -4.40
N GLY A 79 -2.15 6.83 -4.71
CA GLY A 79 -2.53 5.43 -4.81
C GLY A 79 -2.29 4.64 -3.52
N ALA A 80 -2.96 5.01 -2.43
CA ALA A 80 -2.85 4.37 -1.13
C ALA A 80 -3.79 3.16 -1.00
N TYR A 81 -3.21 2.01 -0.66
CA TYR A 81 -3.90 0.76 -0.38
C TYR A 81 -3.56 0.28 1.03
N TYR A 82 -4.47 -0.42 1.70
CA TYR A 82 -4.31 -0.78 3.10
C TYR A 82 -4.39 -2.27 3.37
N THR A 83 -3.41 -2.76 4.12
CA THR A 83 -3.42 -4.10 4.72
C THR A 83 -3.21 -3.99 6.23
N THR A 84 -3.49 -5.05 6.98
CA THR A 84 -3.30 -5.07 8.44
C THR A 84 -2.78 -6.40 8.94
N LYS A 85 -1.97 -6.35 10.01
CA LYS A 85 -1.43 -7.51 10.71
C LYS A 85 -1.02 -7.13 12.13
N GLY A 86 -1.51 -7.88 13.12
CA GLY A 86 -1.06 -7.74 14.52
C GLY A 86 -1.21 -6.33 15.10
N GLY A 87 -2.32 -5.63 14.82
CA GLY A 87 -2.54 -4.25 15.29
C GLY A 87 -1.79 -3.17 14.50
N THR A 88 -0.97 -3.56 13.52
CA THR A 88 -0.35 -2.63 12.57
C THR A 88 -1.24 -2.50 11.34
N VAL A 89 -1.44 -1.27 10.88
CA VAL A 89 -2.02 -0.94 9.58
C VAL A 89 -0.88 -0.51 8.66
N TYR A 90 -0.80 -1.11 7.49
CA TYR A 90 0.17 -0.75 6.47
C TYR A 90 -0.53 0.05 5.38
N ALA A 91 -0.07 1.27 5.12
CA ALA A 91 -0.46 2.05 3.95
C ALA A 91 0.59 1.86 2.85
N LEU A 92 0.21 1.14 1.80
CA LEU A 92 1.00 0.88 0.59
C LEU A 92 0.70 1.97 -0.43
N VAL A 93 1.66 2.85 -0.70
CA VAL A 93 1.50 3.96 -1.65
C VAL A 93 2.27 3.66 -2.94
N THR A 94 1.60 3.80 -4.08
CA THR A 94 2.17 3.52 -5.41
C THR A 94 2.90 4.71 -6.02
N LYS A 95 2.70 5.91 -5.46
CA LYS A 95 3.44 7.12 -5.82
C LYS A 95 3.99 7.77 -4.57
N TRP A 96 5.24 8.25 -4.66
CA TRP A 96 5.83 9.03 -3.58
C TRP A 96 5.04 10.34 -3.43
N PRO A 97 4.68 10.75 -2.20
CA PRO A 97 3.99 12.01 -1.96
C PRO A 97 4.80 13.20 -2.50
N LYS A 98 4.09 14.19 -3.03
CA LYS A 98 4.69 15.49 -3.37
C LYS A 98 4.96 16.27 -2.08
N ASP A 99 5.88 17.22 -2.16
CA ASP A 99 6.17 18.19 -1.10
C ASP A 99 6.51 17.56 0.26
N ASN A 100 6.98 16.31 0.26
CA ASN A 100 7.36 15.56 1.45
C ASN A 100 6.21 15.36 2.46
N ARG A 101 4.95 15.40 2.01
CA ARG A 101 3.77 15.24 2.89
C ARG A 101 2.83 14.18 2.37
N LEU A 102 2.66 13.11 3.15
CA LEU A 102 1.71 12.04 2.84
C LEU A 102 0.42 12.25 3.64
N ILE A 103 -0.69 12.42 2.95
CA ILE A 103 -2.00 12.59 3.58
C ILE A 103 -2.80 11.30 3.43
N LEU A 104 -3.21 10.71 4.54
CA LEU A 104 -4.06 9.53 4.58
C LEU A 104 -5.38 9.88 5.27
N SER A 105 -6.47 9.82 4.51
CA SER A 105 -7.79 10.24 5.00
C SER A 105 -8.44 9.26 5.97
N ALA A 106 -8.15 7.96 5.82
CA ALA A 106 -8.87 6.91 6.51
C ALA A 106 -8.37 6.58 7.92
N PRO A 107 -7.05 6.50 8.20
CA PRO A 107 -6.53 6.28 9.54
C PRO A 107 -6.94 7.39 10.52
N MET A 108 -7.44 6.98 11.68
CA MET A 108 -7.77 7.89 12.78
C MET A 108 -6.69 7.76 13.86
N PRO A 109 -5.76 8.73 13.94
CA PRO A 109 -4.67 8.67 14.90
C PRO A 109 -5.16 8.87 16.34
N THR A 110 -4.33 8.42 17.28
CA THR A 110 -4.46 8.65 18.73
C THR A 110 -3.14 9.23 19.26
N ALA A 111 -3.10 9.55 20.55
CA ALA A 111 -1.86 10.00 21.20
C ALA A 111 -0.71 8.97 21.12
N ASP A 112 -1.05 7.68 20.97
CA ASP A 112 -0.08 6.58 20.88
C ASP A 112 0.29 6.25 19.43
N THR A 113 -0.19 7.02 18.45
CA THR A 113 0.07 6.71 17.04
C THR A 113 1.54 6.88 16.69
N GLN A 114 2.10 5.83 16.10
CA GLN A 114 3.47 5.79 15.61
C GLN A 114 3.47 5.40 14.14
N VAL A 115 4.28 6.10 13.35
CA VAL A 115 4.41 5.91 11.91
C VAL A 115 5.87 5.65 11.56
N ARG A 116 6.15 4.66 10.71
CA ARG A 116 7.48 4.45 10.11
C ARG A 116 7.37 4.04 8.65
N VAL A 117 8.41 4.30 7.86
CA VAL A 117 8.52 3.72 6.51
C VAL A 117 9.15 2.34 6.63
N VAL A 118 8.61 1.35 5.92
CA VAL A 118 9.17 0.01 5.91
C VAL A 118 10.51 0.02 5.16
N GLY A 119 11.55 -0.53 5.80
CA GLY A 119 12.89 -0.64 5.22
C GLY A 119 13.73 0.64 5.25
N LEU A 120 13.24 1.70 5.89
CA LEU A 120 14.01 2.91 6.15
C LEU A 120 14.22 3.07 7.65
N ASP A 121 15.48 3.05 8.09
CA ASP A 121 15.84 3.41 9.45
C ASP A 121 15.95 4.94 9.53
N THR A 122 15.19 5.56 10.44
CA THR A 122 15.33 6.98 10.77
C THR A 122 16.02 7.10 12.13
N ASP A 123 16.80 8.17 12.34
CA ASP A 123 17.50 8.40 13.61
C ASP A 123 16.54 8.44 14.82
N GLU A 124 15.32 8.90 14.61
CA GLU A 124 14.25 8.99 15.62
C GLU A 124 13.34 7.74 15.66
N GLY A 125 13.53 6.78 14.76
CA GLY A 125 12.75 5.54 14.63
C GLY A 125 11.32 5.69 14.09
N TYR A 126 10.72 6.88 14.20
CA TYR A 126 9.37 7.19 13.73
C TYR A 126 9.31 8.52 12.99
N LEU A 127 8.30 8.65 12.12
CA LEU A 127 8.02 9.88 11.38
C LEU A 127 7.12 10.82 12.18
N ALA A 128 7.40 12.12 12.08
CA ALA A 128 6.50 13.15 12.56
C ALA A 128 5.18 13.12 11.77
N TRP A 129 4.08 13.37 12.46
CA TRP A 129 2.76 13.46 11.87
C TRP A 129 1.90 14.49 12.60
N ASP A 130 0.91 15.03 11.89
CA ASP A 130 -0.14 15.88 12.42
C ASP A 130 -1.51 15.35 11.98
N TYR A 131 -2.60 15.84 12.56
CA TYR A 131 -3.95 15.48 12.18
C TYR A 131 -4.77 16.70 11.80
N VAL A 132 -5.18 16.75 10.54
CA VAL A 132 -6.05 17.81 10.03
C VAL A 132 -7.50 17.35 10.11
N ALA A 133 -8.24 17.92 11.05
CA ALA A 133 -9.69 17.74 11.15
C ALA A 133 -10.38 18.77 10.25
N SER A 134 -10.86 18.36 9.07
CA SER A 134 -11.70 19.25 8.26
C SER A 134 -13.19 19.05 8.53
N LYS A 135 -13.92 20.17 8.56
CA LYS A 135 -15.38 20.26 8.58
C LYS A 135 -15.97 20.56 7.19
N GLU A 136 -15.14 20.80 6.17
CA GLU A 136 -15.58 21.18 4.83
C GLU A 136 -15.50 20.01 3.85
N ILE A 137 -16.58 19.82 3.08
CA ILE A 137 -16.65 18.84 2.01
C ILE A 137 -15.64 19.22 0.92
N GLY A 138 -14.67 18.34 0.63
CA GLY A 138 -13.67 18.53 -0.42
C GLY A 138 -12.31 19.06 0.04
N SER A 139 -12.05 19.14 1.35
CA SER A 139 -10.74 19.48 1.90
C SER A 139 -10.03 18.26 2.48
N GLU A 140 -8.70 18.26 2.40
CA GLU A 140 -7.82 17.18 2.83
C GLU A 140 -7.80 17.07 4.37
N ALA A 141 -8.84 16.45 4.94
CA ALA A 141 -8.74 15.95 6.29
C ALA A 141 -7.87 14.68 6.30
N GLY A 142 -7.21 14.37 7.41
CA GLY A 142 -6.53 13.09 7.60
C GLY A 142 -5.32 13.18 8.51
N ILE A 143 -4.65 12.05 8.69
CA ILE A 143 -3.30 12.06 9.22
C ILE A 143 -2.37 12.59 8.12
N VAL A 144 -1.57 13.59 8.45
CA VAL A 144 -0.54 14.16 7.59
C VAL A 144 0.80 13.68 8.14
N ILE A 145 1.50 12.86 7.36
CA ILE A 145 2.79 12.29 7.71
C ILE A 145 3.87 13.09 6.98
N GLU A 146 4.82 13.62 7.73
CA GLU A 146 5.99 14.27 7.17
C GLU A 146 6.99 13.19 6.75
N VAL A 147 7.27 13.10 5.45
CA VAL A 147 8.18 12.08 4.91
C VAL A 147 9.54 12.69 4.60
N PRO A 148 10.64 11.98 4.88
CA PRO A 148 11.96 12.50 4.56
C PRO A 148 12.14 12.58 3.04
N PRO A 149 12.88 13.59 2.52
CA PRO A 149 13.26 13.60 1.12
C PRO A 149 14.11 12.38 0.80
N LEU A 150 13.64 11.55 -0.12
CA LEU A 150 14.38 10.36 -0.54
C LEU A 150 15.45 10.73 -1.56
N THR A 151 16.73 10.67 -1.15
CA THR A 151 17.87 10.69 -2.07
C THR A 151 18.23 9.26 -2.50
N PRO A 152 18.92 9.05 -3.65
CA PRO A 152 19.31 7.71 -4.10
C PRO A 152 20.02 6.85 -3.04
N ASP A 153 20.73 7.48 -2.11
CA ASP A 153 21.48 6.80 -1.04
C ASP A 153 20.59 6.29 0.10
N VAL A 154 19.36 6.82 0.24
CA VAL A 154 18.41 6.46 1.32
C VAL A 154 17.11 5.84 0.80
N ILE A 155 16.91 5.71 -0.52
CA ILE A 155 15.72 5.06 -1.07
C ILE A 155 15.76 3.55 -0.72
N PRO A 156 14.78 3.04 0.07
CA PRO A 156 14.80 1.64 0.48
C PRO A 156 14.39 0.71 -0.68
N CYS A 157 13.50 1.19 -1.56
CA CYS A 157 12.98 0.46 -2.71
C CYS A 157 12.40 1.42 -3.76
N ARG A 158 12.18 0.91 -4.97
CA ARG A 158 11.49 1.62 -6.07
C ARG A 158 10.05 1.15 -6.21
N HIS A 159 9.28 1.82 -7.06
CA HIS A 159 7.92 1.43 -7.52
C HIS A 159 6.77 1.64 -6.53
N ALA A 160 6.96 1.34 -5.24
CA ALA A 160 5.95 1.59 -4.20
C ALA A 160 6.60 1.56 -2.82
N TRP A 161 5.93 2.12 -1.82
CA TRP A 161 6.44 2.24 -0.46
C TRP A 161 5.36 1.86 0.56
N ALA A 162 5.76 1.21 1.64
CA ALA A 162 4.85 0.87 2.74
C ALA A 162 5.14 1.75 3.96
N PHE A 163 4.08 2.27 4.56
CA PHE A 163 4.10 2.98 5.84
C PHE A 163 3.42 2.10 6.88
N ALA A 164 4.16 1.71 7.92
CA ALA A 164 3.62 0.97 9.05
C ALA A 164 3.11 1.94 10.10
N ILE A 165 1.83 1.81 10.45
CA ILE A 165 1.12 2.69 11.37
C ILE A 165 0.54 1.85 12.50
N THR A 166 0.87 2.22 13.74
CA THR A 166 0.37 1.57 14.96
C THR A 166 -0.31 2.59 15.87
N GLY A 167 -1.01 2.12 16.91
CA GLY A 167 -1.70 3.01 17.85
C GLY A 167 -2.87 3.78 17.23
N LEU A 168 -3.47 3.26 16.15
CA LEU A 168 -4.67 3.83 15.54
C LEU A 168 -5.91 3.49 16.36
N SER A 169 -6.90 4.38 16.29
CA SER A 169 -8.23 4.10 16.82
C SER A 169 -8.91 2.96 16.03
N GLU A 170 -9.81 2.24 16.70
CA GLU A 170 -10.71 1.31 16.00
C GLU A 170 -11.72 2.05 15.10
N ALA A 171 -11.94 3.35 15.30
CA ALA A 171 -12.74 4.15 14.38
C ALA A 171 -11.98 4.42 13.07
N ILE A 172 -12.71 4.47 11.95
CA ILE A 172 -12.19 4.89 10.64
C ILE A 172 -12.92 6.14 10.20
N ARG A 173 -12.25 7.04 9.47
CA ARG A 173 -12.98 8.17 8.88
C ARG A 173 -13.77 7.69 7.66
N ASN A 174 -15.09 7.84 7.72
CA ASN A 174 -15.95 7.65 6.55
C ASN A 174 -16.04 8.97 5.79
N GLU A 175 -15.46 9.03 4.59
CA GLU A 175 -15.68 10.12 3.64
C GLU A 175 -17.11 10.02 3.07
N GLY A 176 -18.09 10.56 3.80
CA GLY A 176 -19.35 11.05 3.22
C GLY A 176 -20.26 10.07 2.48
N LYS A 177 -20.03 8.75 2.52
CA LYS A 177 -21.07 7.74 2.21
C LYS A 177 -21.37 6.93 3.45
N SER A 178 -22.47 7.29 4.12
CA SER A 178 -23.05 6.48 5.18
C SER A 178 -23.48 5.13 4.61
N VAL A 179 -22.67 4.10 4.81
CA VAL A 179 -23.18 2.73 4.91
C VAL A 179 -22.63 2.18 6.20
N ASP A 180 -23.48 2.18 7.22
CA ASP A 180 -23.21 1.52 8.48
C ASP A 180 -23.26 0.00 8.27
N TYR A 181 -22.11 -0.58 7.91
CA TYR A 181 -21.98 -2.02 7.75
C TYR A 181 -22.16 -2.77 9.08
N TYR A 182 -21.88 -2.14 10.23
CA TYR A 182 -22.10 -2.74 11.54
C TYR A 182 -23.59 -2.80 11.91
N GLY A 183 -24.36 -1.77 11.55
CA GLY A 183 -25.82 -1.77 11.64
C GLY A 183 -26.47 -2.83 10.74
N ILE A 184 -25.98 -2.98 9.50
CA ILE A 184 -26.51 -3.97 8.54
C ILE A 184 -26.14 -5.42 8.92
N ILE A 185 -24.93 -5.67 9.43
CA ILE A 185 -24.50 -7.02 9.86
C ILE A 185 -25.24 -7.45 11.14
N ASN A 186 -25.54 -6.53 12.06
CA ASN A 186 -26.37 -6.84 13.22
C ASN A 186 -27.84 -7.09 12.82
N LEU A 187 -28.35 -6.43 11.78
CA LEU A 187 -29.68 -6.72 11.24
C LEU A 187 -29.77 -8.12 10.60
N MET A 188 -28.73 -8.55 9.86
CA MET A 188 -28.70 -9.87 9.21
C MET A 188 -28.40 -11.05 10.15
N ARG A 189 -28.04 -10.79 11.41
CA ARG A 189 -27.85 -11.84 12.44
C ARG A 189 -29.07 -12.00 13.37
N MET A 190 -30.14 -11.25 13.12
CA MET A 190 -31.38 -11.28 13.91
C MET A 190 -32.56 -11.94 13.19
N GLU A 191 -32.33 -12.61 12.05
CA GLU A 191 -33.29 -13.51 11.39
C GLU A 191 -32.94 -14.99 11.59
#